data_AF-A0A2K3KZY1-F1
#
_entry.id   AF-A0A2K3KZY1-F1
#
_cell.length_a   1.000
_cell.length_b   1.000
_cell.length_c   1.000
_cell.angle_alpha   90.00
_cell.angle_beta   90.00
_cell.angle_gamma   90.00
#
_symmetry.space_group_name_H-M   'P 1'
#
loop_
_entity.id
_entity.type
_entity.pdbx_description
1 polymer ?
#
loop_
_entity_poly.entity_id
_entity_poly.type
_entity_poly.pdbx_seq_one_letter_code
_entity_poly.pdbx_strand_id
1 'polypeptide(L)' 'MRLLNVATCNLNQWSMDFDSNTKQIKESISKAKQVGAVIRLGPELEIPGCGCEDHFLELDTINHS' A
#
# COMPACT_ATOMS: atom_id res chain seq x y z
N MET A 1 -22.63 -20.24 5.03
CA MET A 1 -21.39 -19.62 4.51
C MET A 1 -21.77 -18.37 3.72
N ARG A 2 -21.06 -17.25 3.87
CA ARG A 2 -21.33 -15.98 3.17
C ARG A 2 -20.25 -15.75 2.10
N LEU A 3 -20.63 -15.36 0.90
CA LEU A 3 -19.69 -14.98 -0.17
C LEU A 3 -19.08 -13.61 0.14
N LEU A 4 -17.77 -13.48 -0.09
CA LEU A 4 -17.03 -12.24 0.09
C LEU A 4 -16.24 -11.91 -1.18
N ASN A 5 -16.23 -10.63 -1.54
CA ASN A 5 -15.39 -10.11 -2.62
C ASN A 5 -14.10 -9.55 -2.01
N VAL A 6 -12.96 -10.07 -2.47
CA VAL A 6 -11.63 -9.64 -2.02
C VAL A 6 -10.89 -9.08 -3.23
N ALA A 7 -10.18 -7.98 -3.03
CA ALA A 7 -9.32 -7.37 -4.03
C ALA A 7 -7.85 -7.48 -3.60
N THR A 8 -6.98 -7.76 -4.57
CA THR A 8 -5.53 -7.58 -4.44
C THR A 8 -5.07 -6.54 -5.45
N CYS A 9 -3.87 -5.98 -5.27
CA CYS A 9 -3.32 -5.01 -6.20
C CYS A 9 -1.79 -5.13 -6.30
N ASN A 10 -1.27 -4.63 -7.40
CA ASN A 10 0.15 -4.38 -7.61
C ASN A 10 0.31 -2.86 -7.76
N LEU A 11 1.22 -2.26 -7.00
CA LEU A 11 1.45 -0.82 -6.95
C LEU A 11 2.88 -0.50 -7.39
N ASN A 12 3.06 0.62 -8.07
CA ASN A 12 4.37 1.08 -8.52
C ASN A 12 4.99 1.98 -7.45
N GLN A 13 5.27 1.40 -6.28
CA GLN A 13 5.80 2.15 -5.15
C GLN A 13 7.29 2.43 -5.34
N TRP A 14 7.71 3.61 -4.91
CA TRP A 14 9.10 4.06 -4.96
C TRP A 14 9.63 4.20 -3.54
N SER A 15 10.84 3.67 -3.30
CA SER A 15 11.48 3.72 -1.98
C SER A 15 11.56 5.16 -1.48
N MET A 16 11.09 5.40 -0.25
CA MET A 16 11.07 6.70 0.43
C MET A 16 10.16 7.79 -0.18
N ASP A 17 9.35 7.48 -1.20
CA ASP A 17 8.35 8.42 -1.74
C ASP A 17 6.98 8.24 -1.05
N PHE A 18 6.90 8.66 0.22
CA PHE A 18 5.71 8.47 1.07
C PHE A 18 4.44 9.09 0.51
N ASP A 19 4.54 10.28 -0.10
CA ASP A 19 3.40 11.01 -0.63
C ASP A 19 2.80 10.30 -1.85
N SER A 20 3.64 9.94 -2.82
CA SER A 20 3.18 9.21 -4.00
C SER A 20 2.69 7.82 -3.63
N ASN A 21 3.39 7.12 -2.75
CA ASN A 21 3.01 5.77 -2.30
C ASN A 21 1.65 5.80 -1.59
N THR A 22 1.43 6.76 -0.70
CA THR A 22 0.15 6.96 0.00
C THR A 22 -0.99 7.26 -0.98
N LYS A 23 -0.73 8.09 -1.99
CA LYS A 23 -1.71 8.41 -3.03
C LYS A 23 -2.12 7.16 -3.81
N GLN A 24 -1.17 6.32 -4.22
CA GLN A 24 -1.42 5.07 -4.93
C GLN A 24 -2.23 4.08 -4.08
N ILE A 25 -1.91 3.95 -2.79
CA ILE A 25 -2.67 3.11 -1.85
C ILE A 25 -4.13 3.58 -1.77
N LYS A 26 -4.36 4.88 -1.54
CA LYS A 26 -5.71 5.46 -1.46
C LYS A 26 -6.52 5.26 -2.74
N GLU A 27 -5.88 5.38 -3.91
CA GLU A 27 -6.52 5.13 -5.20
C GLU A 27 -6.92 3.66 -5.35
N SER A 28 -6.04 2.71 -4.99
CA SER A 28 -6.34 1.29 -5.07
C SER A 28 -7.46 0.86 -4.12
N ILE A 29 -7.52 1.44 -2.92
CA ILE A 29 -8.63 1.23 -1.96
C ILE A 29 -9.94 1.74 -2.56
N SER A 30 -9.91 2.92 -3.20
CA SER A 30 -11.09 3.50 -3.85
C SER A 30 -11.60 2.60 -4.98
N LYS A 31 -10.71 2.07 -5.82
CA LYS A 31 -11.04 1.10 -6.87
C LYS A 31 -11.60 -0.21 -6.32
N ALA A 32 -11.01 -0.75 -5.24
CA ALA A 32 -11.50 -1.96 -4.58
C ALA A 32 -12.92 -1.79 -4.03
N LYS A 33 -13.21 -0.64 -3.40
CA LYS A 33 -14.55 -0.31 -2.91
C LYS A 33 -15.57 -0.19 -4.05
N GLN A 34 -15.19 0.40 -5.19
CA GLN A 34 -16.08 0.56 -6.36
C GLN A 34 -16.55 -0.79 -6.92
N VAL A 35 -15.72 -1.84 -6.85
CA VAL A 35 -16.08 -3.20 -7.29
C VAL A 35 -16.71 -4.05 -6.18
N GLY A 36 -17.06 -3.44 -5.04
CA GLY A 36 -17.72 -4.11 -3.91
C GLY A 36 -16.80 -5.05 -3.12
N ALA A 37 -15.48 -4.90 -3.21
CA ALA A 37 -14.57 -5.66 -2.37
C ALA A 37 -14.67 -5.19 -0.91
N VAL A 38 -14.76 -6.16 0.01
CA VAL A 38 -14.83 -5.91 1.46
C VAL A 38 -13.46 -6.01 2.13
N ILE A 39 -12.48 -6.60 1.44
CA ILE A 39 -11.07 -6.66 1.83
C ILE A 39 -10.24 -6.23 0.63
N ARG A 40 -9.30 -5.33 0.86
CA ARG A 40 -8.23 -4.99 -0.09
C ARG A 40 -6.90 -5.40 0.53
N LEU A 41 -6.14 -6.22 -0.19
CA LEU A 41 -4.78 -6.61 0.17
C LEU A 41 -3.79 -5.85 -0.71
N GLY A 42 -2.81 -5.21 -0.07
CA GLY A 42 -1.72 -4.49 -0.73
C GLY A 42 -0.41 -5.30 -0.77
N PRO A 43 0.60 -4.85 -1.53
CA PRO A 43 1.95 -5.40 -1.49
C PRO A 43 2.63 -5.20 -0.12
N GLU A 44 3.70 -5.96 0.12
CA GLU A 44 4.55 -5.81 1.29
C GLU A 44 5.21 -4.43 1.33
N LEU A 45 5.29 -3.84 2.53
CA LEU A 45 5.96 -2.56 2.80
C LEU A 45 5.52 -1.45 1.83
N GLU A 46 4.24 -1.44 1.41
CA GLU A 46 3.74 -0.54 0.38
C GLU A 46 3.78 0.95 0.73
N ILE A 47 3.91 1.33 2.01
CA ILE A 47 4.02 2.74 2.41
C ILE A 47 5.45 3.28 2.18
N PRO A 48 6.50 2.73 2.81
CA PRO A 48 7.87 3.19 2.56
C PRO A 48 8.42 2.70 1.20
N GLY A 49 7.89 1.60 0.67
CA GLY A 49 8.49 0.85 -0.43
C GLY A 49 9.39 -0.29 0.09
N CYS A 50 9.33 -1.46 -0.56
CA CYS A 50 10.09 -2.64 -0.12
C CYS A 50 11.62 -2.46 -0.29
N GLY A 51 12.06 -1.72 -1.30
CA GLY A 51 13.49 -1.49 -1.60
C GLY A 51 14.12 -0.33 -0.83
N CYS A 52 13.73 -0.09 0.42
CA CYS A 52 14.35 0.97 1.25
C CYS A 52 15.71 0.54 1.83
N GLU A 53 16.00 -0.77 1.91
CA GLU A 53 17.27 -1.30 2.39
C GLU A 53 17.70 -0.67 3.74
N ASP A 54 18.92 -0.15 3.86
CA ASP A 54 19.44 0.44 5.10
C ASP A 54 18.64 1.67 5.59
N HIS A 55 17.80 2.29 4.75
CA HIS A 55 16.88 3.33 5.23
C HIS A 55 15.90 2.79 6.28
N PHE A 56 15.63 1.48 6.34
CA PHE A 56 14.85 0.90 7.44
C PHE A 56 15.49 1.08 8.83
N LEU A 57 16.78 1.42 8.90
CA LEU A 57 17.47 1.76 10.15
C LEU A 57 17.33 3.24 10.54
N GLU A 58 16.79 4.07 9.65
CA GLU A 58 16.54 5.49 9.87
C GLU A 58 15.17 5.69 10.53
N LEU A 59 15.12 6.51 11.58
CA LEU A 59 13.86 6.84 12.26
C LEU A 59 12.87 7.54 11.31
N ASP A 60 13.37 8.23 10.30
CA ASP A 60 12.55 8.92 9.30
C ASP A 60 11.67 7.96 8.52
N THR A 61 12.14 6.75 8.19
CA THR A 61 11.30 5.75 7.50
C THR A 61 10.12 5.31 8.36
N ILE A 62 10.31 5.21 9.69
CA ILE A 62 9.24 4.88 10.63
C ILE A 62 8.27 6.06 10.79
N ASN A 63 8.80 7.28 10.95
CA ASN A 63 7.99 8.47 11.22
C ASN A 63 7.07 8.88 10.07
N HIS A 64 7.47 8.59 8.82
CA HIS A 64 6.72 8.96 7.62
C HIS A 64 5.84 7.82 7.06
N SER A 65 5.91 6.62 7.65
CA SER A 65 5.06 5.47 7.28
C SER A 65 3.74 5.44 8.07
#